data_AF-A0A0H2T338-F1
#
_entry.id   AF-A0A0H2T338-F1
#
_cell.length_a   1.000
_cell.length_b   1.000
_cell.length_c   1.000
_cell.angle_alpha   90.00
_cell.angle_beta   90.00
_cell.angle_gamma   90.00
#
_symmetry.space_group_name_H-M   'P 1'
#
loop_
_entity.id
_entity.type
_entity.pdbx_description
1 polymer ?
#
loop_
_entity_poly.entity_id
_entity_poly.type
_entity_poly.pdbx_seq_one_letter_code
_entity_poly.pdbx_strand_id
1 'polypeptide(L)'
;MEKDRFNEKFVCLSQENLKAEILSIEKHIPLFKNDIKKIKDKNILLRILWVMFEIEDDYTKGAMKKSDLRGIRTYKFYIDTIYYRLAYYAVEDKKDISIVFLSIEKREDIYDKLKIYFSKKKTLLKEIKKYGL
;
A
#
# COMPACT_ATOMS: atom_id res chain seq x y z
N MET A 1 12.36 -9.40 7.11
CA MET A 1 13.24 -9.72 5.94
C MET A 1 14.54 -8.93 6.02
N GLU A 2 15.68 -9.56 5.74
CA GLU A 2 17.01 -8.93 5.76
C GLU A 2 17.24 -8.06 4.51
N LYS A 3 17.78 -6.84 4.68
CA LYS A 3 17.96 -5.85 3.61
C LYS A 3 18.80 -6.36 2.44
N ASP A 4 19.77 -7.21 2.76
CA ASP A 4 20.70 -7.75 1.77
C ASP A 4 20.00 -8.75 0.84
N ARG A 5 19.16 -9.64 1.39
CA ARG A 5 18.37 -10.59 0.60
C ARG A 5 17.36 -9.93 -0.34
N PHE A 6 16.79 -8.80 0.06
CA PHE A 6 15.92 -8.02 -0.83
C PHE A 6 16.73 -7.41 -1.98
N ASN A 7 17.88 -6.83 -1.65
CA ASN A 7 18.72 -6.18 -2.66
C ASN A 7 19.19 -7.18 -3.71
N GLU A 8 19.64 -8.36 -3.29
CA GLU A 8 20.06 -9.43 -4.19
C GLU A 8 18.94 -9.87 -5.15
N LYS A 9 17.70 -9.97 -4.65
CA LYS A 9 16.57 -10.48 -5.45
C LYS A 9 15.97 -9.44 -6.40
N PHE A 10 15.79 -8.20 -5.94
CA PHE A 10 14.92 -7.25 -6.65
C PHE A 10 15.65 -6.11 -7.35
N VAL A 11 16.89 -5.76 -6.95
CA VAL A 11 17.61 -4.61 -7.52
C VAL A 11 17.90 -4.79 -9.00
N CYS A 12 18.09 -6.03 -9.48
CA CYS A 12 18.37 -6.31 -10.88
C CYS A 12 17.11 -6.29 -11.78
N LEU A 13 15.91 -6.26 -11.22
CA LEU A 13 14.67 -6.32 -12.01
C LEU A 13 14.44 -5.06 -12.85
N SER A 14 13.80 -5.24 -14.00
CA SER A 14 13.29 -4.13 -14.81
C SER A 14 12.12 -3.42 -14.13
N GLN A 15 11.72 -2.26 -14.66
CA GLN A 15 10.56 -1.53 -14.14
C GLN A 15 9.27 -2.33 -14.30
N GLU A 16 9.12 -3.02 -15.43
CA GLU A 16 7.97 -3.88 -15.73
C GLU A 16 7.89 -5.05 -14.76
N ASN A 17 9.04 -5.70 -14.50
CA ASN A 17 9.10 -6.81 -13.57
C ASN A 17 8.83 -6.36 -12.14
N LEU A 18 9.36 -5.20 -11.71
CA LEU A 18 9.04 -4.66 -10.38
C LEU A 18 7.55 -4.32 -10.23
N LYS A 19 6.91 -3.77 -11.27
CA LYS A 19 5.45 -3.56 -11.26
C LYS A 19 4.71 -4.87 -11.17
N ALA A 20 5.17 -5.91 -11.86
CA ALA A 20 4.56 -7.23 -11.79
C ALA A 20 4.69 -7.84 -10.38
N GLU A 21 5.86 -7.75 -9.76
CA GLU A 21 6.08 -8.20 -8.37
C GLU A 21 5.20 -7.43 -7.38
N ILE A 22 5.14 -6.10 -7.47
CA ILE A 22 4.27 -5.28 -6.61
C ILE A 22 2.80 -5.69 -6.76
N LEU A 23 2.37 -6.03 -7.97
CA LEU A 23 0.98 -6.39 -8.25
C LEU A 23 0.70 -7.89 -8.08
N SER A 24 1.71 -8.74 -7.90
CA SER A 24 1.54 -10.15 -7.51
C SER A 24 1.44 -10.29 -5.99
N ILE A 25 1.97 -9.32 -5.25
CA ILE A 25 1.91 -9.28 -3.80
C ILE A 25 0.51 -8.89 -3.32
N GLU A 26 -0.07 -9.79 -2.53
CA GLU A 26 -1.28 -9.60 -1.76
C GLU A 26 -2.49 -9.07 -2.56
N LYS A 27 -3.58 -8.83 -1.85
CA LYS A 27 -4.77 -8.23 -2.43
C LYS A 27 -4.56 -6.73 -2.62
N HIS A 28 -5.02 -6.21 -3.74
CA HIS A 28 -5.01 -4.78 -4.01
C HIS A 28 -6.22 -4.38 -4.83
N ILE A 29 -6.63 -3.11 -4.70
CA ILE A 29 -7.78 -2.59 -5.45
C ILE A 29 -7.35 -1.98 -6.80
N PRO A 30 -8.28 -1.76 -7.74
CA PRO A 30 -7.97 -1.13 -9.02
C PRO A 30 -7.29 0.24 -8.92
N LEU A 31 -7.55 0.99 -7.83
CA LEU A 31 -6.92 2.29 -7.60
C LEU A 31 -5.40 2.15 -7.43
N PHE A 32 -4.97 1.27 -6.51
CA PHE A 32 -3.56 0.95 -6.30
C PHE A 32 -2.88 0.48 -7.59
N LYS A 33 -3.52 -0.43 -8.32
CA LYS A 33 -3.01 -0.92 -9.62
C LYS A 33 -2.75 0.21 -10.61
N ASN A 34 -3.65 1.20 -10.67
CA ASN A 34 -3.47 2.36 -11.53
C ASN A 34 -2.34 3.28 -11.07
N ASP A 35 -2.11 3.39 -9.76
CA ASP A 35 -1.01 4.18 -9.20
C ASP A 35 0.34 3.57 -9.59
N ILE A 36 0.50 2.27 -9.37
CA ILE A 36 1.74 1.53 -9.71
C ILE A 36 2.06 1.60 -11.20
N LYS A 37 1.05 1.50 -12.07
CA LYS A 37 1.25 1.61 -13.52
C LYS A 37 1.85 2.96 -13.95
N LYS A 38 1.48 4.05 -13.27
CA LYS A 38 1.94 5.42 -13.58
C LYS A 38 3.39 5.69 -13.17
N ILE A 39 3.92 4.94 -12.21
CA ILE A 39 5.29 5.15 -11.73
C ILE A 39 6.27 4.65 -12.78
N LYS A 40 7.20 5.52 -13.20
CA LYS A 40 8.24 5.21 -14.19
C LYS A 40 9.64 5.15 -13.60
N ASP A 41 9.77 5.41 -12.30
CA ASP A 41 11.06 5.41 -11.64
C ASP A 41 11.26 4.07 -10.91
N LYS A 42 12.35 3.39 -11.25
CA LYS A 42 12.73 2.09 -10.69
C LYS A 42 13.00 2.17 -9.19
N ASN A 43 13.66 3.22 -8.72
CA ASN A 43 14.02 3.38 -7.31
C ASN A 43 12.77 3.59 -6.45
N ILE A 44 11.77 4.30 -6.99
CA ILE A 44 10.47 4.44 -6.36
C ILE A 44 9.79 3.06 -6.23
N LEU A 45 9.74 2.29 -7.32
CA LEU A 45 9.14 0.95 -7.31
C LEU A 45 9.83 0.00 -6.30
N LEU A 46 11.16 -0.01 -6.27
CA LEU A 46 11.93 -0.79 -5.29
C LEU A 46 11.58 -0.40 -3.85
N ARG A 47 11.49 0.91 -3.57
CA ARG A 47 11.15 1.36 -2.22
C ARG A 47 9.72 1.01 -1.85
N ILE A 48 8.78 1.06 -2.79
CA ILE A 48 7.39 0.64 -2.57
C ILE A 48 7.35 -0.84 -2.20
N LEU A 49 8.03 -1.67 -3.00
CA LEU A 49 8.08 -3.11 -2.78
C LEU A 49 8.66 -3.44 -1.39
N TRP A 50 9.75 -2.78 -1.00
CA TRP A 50 10.32 -2.90 0.35
C TRP A 50 9.32 -2.52 1.44
N VAL A 51 8.61 -1.40 1.27
CA VAL A 51 7.62 -0.92 2.23
C VAL A 51 6.42 -1.87 2.34
N MET A 52 6.02 -2.51 1.24
CA MET A 52 4.97 -3.53 1.28
C MET A 52 5.39 -4.74 2.12
N PHE A 53 6.61 -5.24 1.94
CA PHE A 53 7.13 -6.31 2.79
C PHE A 53 7.27 -5.89 4.26
N GLU A 54 7.63 -4.64 4.53
CA GLU A 54 7.65 -4.12 5.90
C GLU A 54 6.25 -4.14 6.56
N ILE A 55 5.18 -3.93 5.77
CA ILE A 55 3.79 -3.99 6.24
C ILE A 55 3.33 -5.44 6.36
N GLU A 56 3.79 -6.35 5.52
CA GLU A 56 3.50 -7.78 5.67
C GLU A 56 4.11 -8.39 6.92
N ASP A 57 5.35 -7.99 7.24
CA ASP A 57 6.06 -8.39 8.46
C ASP A 57 5.38 -7.82 9.71
N ASP A 58 4.84 -6.60 9.62
CA ASP A 58 4.09 -5.95 10.69
C ASP A 58 2.96 -5.06 10.11
N TYR A 59 1.75 -5.62 10.09
CA TYR A 59 0.56 -4.96 9.55
C TYR A 59 0.09 -3.77 10.39
N THR A 60 0.71 -3.52 11.55
CA THR A 60 0.39 -2.37 12.40
C THR A 60 1.16 -1.10 11.99
N LYS A 61 2.10 -1.20 11.03
CA LYS A 61 2.92 -0.05 10.60
C LYS A 61 2.13 1.09 9.98
N GLY A 62 2.43 2.30 10.43
CA GLY A 62 1.75 3.51 9.97
C GLY A 62 0.53 3.87 10.78
N ALA A 63 -0.06 5.02 10.47
CA ALA A 63 -1.11 5.60 11.29
C ALA A 63 -2.50 5.15 10.82
N MET A 64 -3.31 4.64 11.75
CA MET A 64 -4.73 4.41 11.51
C MET A 64 -5.46 5.75 11.31
N LYS A 65 -6.23 5.85 10.22
CA LYS A 65 -7.06 7.01 9.92
C LYS A 65 -8.27 7.04 10.86
N LYS A 66 -8.76 8.25 11.14
CA LYS A 66 -9.90 8.49 12.02
C LYS A 66 -11.16 8.79 11.19
N SER A 67 -12.32 8.79 11.86
CA SER A 67 -13.60 9.21 11.28
C SER A 67 -13.98 8.44 10.00
N ASP A 68 -14.17 9.14 8.88
CA ASP A 68 -14.73 8.59 7.64
C ASP A 68 -13.88 7.52 6.96
N LEU A 69 -12.58 7.46 7.25
CA LEU A 69 -11.67 6.45 6.73
C LEU A 69 -11.14 5.52 7.83
N ARG A 70 -11.84 5.39 8.96
CA ARG A 70 -11.47 4.45 10.03
C ARG A 70 -11.30 3.02 9.47
N GLY A 71 -10.31 2.30 9.99
CA GLY A 71 -9.91 0.97 9.54
C GLY A 71 -8.91 0.99 8.38
N ILE A 72 -8.59 2.17 7.83
CA ILE A 72 -7.51 2.34 6.85
C ILE A 72 -6.27 2.86 7.56
N ARG A 73 -5.12 2.28 7.25
CA ARG A 73 -3.80 2.73 7.69
C ARG A 73 -3.09 3.46 6.57
N THR A 74 -2.26 4.43 6.93
CA THR A 74 -1.34 5.09 6.01
C THR A 74 0.07 5.04 6.56
N TYR A 75 1.00 4.46 5.80
CA TYR A 75 2.41 4.43 6.15
C TYR A 75 3.17 5.47 5.32
N LYS A 76 3.85 6.39 6.02
CA LYS A 76 4.67 7.45 5.41
C LYS A 76 6.11 6.96 5.30
N PHE A 77 6.68 7.05 4.10
CA PHE A 77 8.08 6.72 3.86
C PHE A 77 8.71 7.76 2.92
N TYR A 78 10.04 7.80 2.89
CA TYR A 78 10.80 8.77 2.12
C TYR A 78 11.61 8.08 1.01
N ILE A 79 11.69 8.77 -0.12
CA ILE A 79 12.63 8.53 -1.22
C ILE A 79 13.34 9.86 -1.44
N ASP A 80 14.63 9.91 -1.15
CA ASP A 80 15.41 11.14 -1.03
C ASP A 80 14.73 12.15 -0.07
N THR A 81 14.36 13.33 -0.58
CA THR A 81 13.67 14.39 0.19
C THR A 81 12.15 14.35 0.03
N ILE A 82 11.61 13.42 -0.76
CA ILE A 82 10.19 13.34 -1.08
C ILE A 82 9.55 12.25 -0.23
N TYR A 83 8.53 12.61 0.55
CA TYR A 83 7.72 11.61 1.22
C TYR A 83 6.57 11.11 0.34
N TYR A 84 6.26 9.84 0.51
CA TYR A 84 5.14 9.13 -0.06
C TYR A 84 4.26 8.59 1.07
N ARG A 85 3.00 8.32 0.76
CA ARG A 85 2.07 7.61 1.65
C ARG A 85 1.50 6.41 0.94
N LEU A 86 1.65 5.24 1.55
CA LEU A 86 0.97 4.01 1.14
C LEU A 86 -0.24 3.78 2.04
N ALA A 87 -1.44 3.75 1.46
CA ALA A 87 -2.67 3.41 2.16
C ALA A 87 -2.99 1.93 2.00
N TYR A 88 -3.42 1.29 3.08
CA TYR A 88 -3.85 -0.10 3.11
C TYR A 88 -4.86 -0.32 4.24
N TYR A 89 -5.51 -1.47 4.26
CA TYR A 89 -6.20 -1.97 5.45
C TYR A 89 -5.84 -3.43 5.68
N ALA A 90 -5.83 -3.86 6.93
CA ALA A 90 -5.63 -5.25 7.32
C ALA A 90 -6.93 -5.79 7.90
N VAL A 91 -7.25 -7.06 7.63
CA VAL A 91 -8.39 -7.77 8.22
C VAL A 91 -7.95 -9.16 8.67
N GLU A 92 -8.54 -9.65 9.75
CA GLU A 92 -8.40 -11.04 10.15
C GLU A 92 -9.33 -11.92 9.30
N ASP A 93 -8.77 -12.90 8.61
CA ASP A 93 -9.46 -13.92 7.82
C ASP A 93 -8.99 -15.31 8.28
N LYS A 94 -9.89 -16.09 8.88
CA LYS A 94 -9.63 -17.48 9.30
C LYS A 94 -8.33 -17.70 10.11
N LYS A 95 -8.00 -16.76 11.01
CA LYS A 95 -6.80 -16.70 11.87
C LYS A 95 -5.52 -16.20 11.18
N ASP A 96 -5.60 -15.77 9.93
CA ASP A 96 -4.51 -15.09 9.23
C ASP A 96 -4.86 -13.61 9.01
N ILE A 97 -3.83 -12.77 8.86
CA ILE A 97 -4.01 -11.36 8.53
C ILE A 97 -3.91 -11.19 7.02
N SER A 98 -5.00 -10.74 6.39
CA SER A 98 -5.00 -10.32 4.99
C SER A 98 -4.78 -8.81 4.90
N ILE A 99 -3.83 -8.40 4.06
CA ILE A 99 -3.55 -6.98 3.78
C ILE A 99 -4.10 -6.62 2.41
N VAL A 100 -4.76 -5.46 2.32
CA VAL A 100 -5.28 -4.93 1.06
C VAL A 100 -4.73 -3.54 0.79
N PHE A 101 -3.88 -3.42 -0.25
CA PHE A 101 -3.29 -2.15 -0.65
C PHE A 101 -4.28 -1.28 -1.45
N LEU A 102 -4.41 -0.01 -1.04
CA LEU A 102 -5.44 0.90 -1.53
C LEU A 102 -4.94 1.92 -2.55
N SER A 103 -3.87 2.64 -2.21
CA SER A 103 -3.33 3.71 -3.04
C SER A 103 -1.95 4.11 -2.56
N ILE A 104 -1.16 4.66 -3.47
CA ILE A 104 0.10 5.32 -3.14
C ILE A 104 0.14 6.73 -3.74
N GLU A 105 0.56 7.70 -2.93
CA GLU A 105 0.60 9.11 -3.34
C GLU A 105 1.85 9.86 -2.87
N LYS A 106 2.29 10.82 -3.69
CA LYS A 106 3.39 11.75 -3.41
C LYS A 106 2.83 13.05 -2.86
N ARG A 107 3.31 13.51 -1.69
CA ARG A 107 3.03 14.84 -1.08
C ARG A 107 1.56 15.18 -0.77
N GLU A 108 0.60 14.72 -1.57
CA GLU A 108 -0.82 15.07 -1.54
C GLU A 108 -1.62 14.43 -0.40
N ASP A 109 -2.85 14.92 -0.25
CA ASP A 109 -3.83 14.34 0.65
C ASP A 109 -4.48 13.10 0.04
N ILE A 110 -3.91 11.95 0.38
CA ILE A 110 -4.46 10.62 0.10
C ILE A 110 -5.93 10.50 0.54
N TYR A 111 -6.40 11.34 1.47
CA TYR A 111 -7.76 11.34 1.96
C TYR A 111 -8.79 11.61 0.87
N ASP A 112 -8.63 12.67 0.06
CA ASP A 112 -9.62 13.05 -0.94
C ASP A 112 -9.75 11.99 -2.03
N LYS A 113 -8.61 11.45 -2.47
CA LYS A 113 -8.57 10.35 -3.44
C LYS A 113 -9.30 9.11 -2.92
N LEU A 114 -9.05 8.71 -1.67
CA LEU A 114 -9.75 7.58 -1.06
C LEU A 114 -11.24 7.88 -0.87
N LYS A 115 -11.61 9.09 -0.46
CA LYS A 115 -13.01 9.50 -0.30
C LYS A 115 -13.77 9.43 -1.63
N ILE A 116 -13.18 9.91 -2.71
CA ILE A 116 -13.74 9.79 -4.07
C ILE A 116 -13.90 8.31 -4.44
N TYR A 117 -12.89 7.49 -4.19
CA TYR A 117 -12.94 6.06 -4.50
C TYR A 117 -14.06 5.33 -3.75
N PHE A 118 -14.17 5.57 -2.44
CA PHE A 118 -15.15 4.92 -1.58
C PHE A 118 -16.55 5.53 -1.67
N SER A 119 -16.72 6.73 -2.25
CA SER A 119 -18.04 7.31 -2.52
C SER A 119 -18.92 6.37 -3.37
N LYS A 120 -18.27 5.61 -4.27
CA LYS A 120 -18.89 4.60 -5.14
C LYS A 120 -18.87 3.17 -4.55
N LYS A 121 -18.26 2.97 -3.38
CA LYS A 121 -18.05 1.67 -2.72
C LYS A 121 -18.38 1.71 -1.23
N LYS A 122 -19.57 2.24 -0.92
CA LYS A 122 -20.01 2.48 0.46
C LYS A 122 -20.06 1.20 1.31
N THR A 123 -20.45 0.07 0.73
CA THR A 123 -20.50 -1.24 1.44
C THR A 123 -19.10 -1.68 1.87
N LEU A 124 -18.13 -1.67 0.96
CA LEU A 124 -16.74 -1.99 1.28
C LEU A 124 -16.18 -1.06 2.36
N LEU A 125 -16.44 0.25 2.28
CA LEU A 125 -15.99 1.18 3.32
C LEU A 125 -16.62 0.88 4.69
N LYS A 126 -17.89 0.46 4.73
CA LYS A 126 -18.55 0.05 5.99
C LYS A 126 -17.89 -1.20 6.59
N GLU A 127 -17.51 -2.16 5.76
CA GLU A 127 -16.80 -3.37 6.19
C GLU A 127 -15.41 -3.03 6.74
N ILE A 128 -14.63 -2.22 6.02
CA ILE A 128 -13.31 -1.75 6.48
C ILE A 128 -13.45 -1.00 7.82
N LYS A 129 -14.47 -0.14 7.98
CA LYS A 129 -14.71 0.58 9.24
C LYS A 129 -15.06 -0.33 10.42
N LYS A 130 -15.56 -1.54 10.16
CA LYS A 130 -16.03 -2.49 11.15
C LYS A 130 -14.95 -3.51 11.52
N TYR A 131 -14.17 -3.96 10.54
CA TYR A 131 -13.23 -5.07 10.69
C TYR A 131 -11.77 -4.70 10.40
N GLY A 132 -11.50 -3.50 9.89
CA GLY A 132 -10.15 -3.03 9.60
C GLY A 132 -9.33 -2.84 10.88
N LEU A 133 -8.16 -3.47 10.91
CA LEU A 133 -7.23 -3.50 12.05
C LEU A 133 -6.16 -2.40 12.00
#